data_AF-A0A318U5N4-F1
#
_entry.id   AF-A0A318U5N4-F1
#
_cell.length_a   1.000
_cell.length_b   1.000
_cell.length_c   1.000
_cell.angle_alpha   90.00
_cell.angle_beta   90.00
_cell.angle_gamma   90.00
#
_symmetry.space_group_name_H-M   'P 1'
#
loop_
_entity.id
_entity.type
_entity.pdbx_description
1 polymer ?
#
loop_
_entity_poly.entity_id
_entity_poly.type
_entity_poly.pdbx_seq_one_letter_code
_entity_poly.pdbx_strand_id
1 'polypeptide(L)'
;MTALRRLWAEQRLALVAFLVALSLAGFFGGRMISRALFWSDPAHHQQAPEAWMTPDYIARSWHVDVEAVDAILGIEDARKLVDDDRPTLEAIAEKLDVPVADLIAKLDAGLPQTPPRSPQ
;
A
#
# COMPACT_ATOMS: atom_id res chain seq x y z
N MET A 1 -23.25 -1.42 -39.06
CA MET A 1 -22.06 -2.05 -38.46
C MET A 1 -20.80 -1.82 -39.31
N THR A 2 -20.48 -0.57 -39.68
CA THR A 2 -19.42 -0.27 -40.68
C THR A 2 -18.50 0.90 -40.29
N ALA A 3 -18.89 1.73 -39.31
CA ALA A 3 -18.10 2.86 -38.85
C ALA A 3 -16.81 2.41 -38.11
N LEU A 4 -16.90 1.40 -37.22
CA LEU A 4 -15.73 0.83 -36.53
C LEU A 4 -14.67 0.28 -37.50
N ARG A 5 -15.10 -0.39 -38.58
CA ARG A 5 -14.18 -0.98 -39.58
C ARG A 5 -13.46 0.07 -40.44
N ARG A 6 -14.11 1.21 -40.75
CA ARG A 6 -13.49 2.30 -41.51
C ARG A 6 -12.43 3.05 -40.69
N LEU A 7 -12.71 3.36 -39.43
CA LEU A 7 -11.75 3.97 -38.50
C LEU A 7 -10.52 3.08 -38.24
N TRP A 8 -10.72 1.77 -38.21
CA TRP A 8 -9.63 0.81 -38.01
C TRP A 8 -8.71 0.65 -39.23
N ALA A 9 -9.20 0.91 -40.44
CA ALA A 9 -8.42 0.78 -41.68
C ALA A 9 -7.46 1.97 -41.91
N GLU A 10 -7.94 3.20 -41.68
CA GLU A 10 -7.19 4.44 -41.93
C GLU A 10 -6.48 5.01 -40.70
N GLN A 11 -7.03 4.84 -39.49
CA GLN A 11 -6.52 5.49 -38.27
C GLN A 11 -6.34 4.54 -37.09
N ARG A 12 -5.90 3.31 -37.38
CA ARG A 12 -5.46 2.31 -36.38
C ARG A 12 -4.50 2.89 -35.33
N LEU A 13 -3.59 3.80 -35.74
CA LEU A 13 -2.73 4.54 -34.81
C LEU A 13 -3.52 5.41 -33.84
N ALA A 14 -4.54 6.13 -34.29
CA ALA A 14 -5.38 6.95 -33.42
C ALA A 14 -6.22 6.10 -32.46
N LEU A 15 -6.72 4.94 -32.91
CA LEU A 15 -7.47 4.02 -32.06
C LEU A 15 -6.59 3.40 -30.97
N VAL A 16 -5.39 2.95 -31.34
CA VAL A 16 -4.42 2.40 -30.39
C VAL A 16 -3.97 3.48 -29.41
N ALA A 17 -3.66 4.70 -29.89
CA ALA A 17 -3.29 5.82 -29.03
C ALA A 17 -4.41 6.19 -28.04
N PHE A 18 -5.67 6.17 -28.49
CA PHE A 18 -6.82 6.44 -27.63
C PHE A 18 -6.98 5.37 -26.54
N LEU A 19 -6.88 4.09 -26.89
CA LEU A 19 -6.96 2.98 -25.92
C LEU A 19 -5.81 3.04 -24.90
N VAL A 20 -4.60 3.36 -25.34
CA VAL A 20 -3.44 3.55 -24.46
C VAL A 20 -3.67 4.73 -23.52
N ALA A 21 -4.11 5.88 -24.04
CA ALA A 21 -4.42 7.06 -23.24
C ALA A 21 -5.52 6.78 -22.20
N LEU A 22 -6.57 6.04 -22.57
CA LEU A 22 -7.64 5.66 -21.66
C LEU A 22 -7.15 4.72 -20.55
N SER A 23 -6.29 3.77 -20.89
CA SER A 23 -5.67 2.85 -19.94
C SER A 23 -4.77 3.59 -18.95
N LEU A 24 -3.95 4.51 -19.44
CA LEU A 24 -3.13 5.40 -18.61
C LEU A 24 -4.00 6.28 -17.71
N ALA A 25 -5.06 6.90 -18.23
CA ALA A 25 -5.96 7.74 -17.46
C ALA A 25 -6.65 6.95 -16.33
N GLY A 26 -7.09 5.72 -16.59
CA GLY A 26 -7.64 4.84 -15.57
C GLY A 26 -6.62 4.46 -14.50
N PHE A 27 -5.40 4.10 -14.92
CA PHE A 27 -4.30 3.76 -14.01
C PHE A 27 -3.91 4.94 -13.11
N PHE A 28 -3.67 6.11 -13.69
CA PHE A 28 -3.31 7.31 -12.95
C PHE A 28 -4.49 7.83 -12.10
N GLY A 29 -5.71 7.77 -12.61
CA GLY A 29 -6.92 8.19 -11.91
C GLY A 29 -7.20 7.32 -10.68
N GLY A 30 -7.14 5.99 -10.83
CA GLY A 30 -7.27 5.06 -9.71
C GLY A 30 -6.18 5.27 -8.66
N ARG A 31 -4.94 5.44 -9.09
CA ARG A 31 -3.81 5.74 -8.19
C ARG A 31 -3.92 7.10 -7.49
N MET A 32 -4.54 8.09 -8.12
CA MET A 32 -4.79 9.39 -7.50
C MET A 32 -5.90 9.31 -6.46
N ILE A 33 -6.99 8.60 -6.76
CA ILE A 33 -8.12 8.42 -5.83
C ILE A 33 -7.68 7.62 -4.60
N SER A 34 -6.87 6.56 -4.76
CA SER A 34 -6.33 5.82 -3.61
C SER A 34 -5.45 6.71 -2.73
N ARG A 35 -4.61 7.56 -3.32
CA ARG A 35 -3.82 8.56 -2.59
C ARG A 35 -4.66 9.64 -1.91
N ALA A 36 -5.76 10.06 -2.52
CA ALA A 36 -6.67 11.06 -1.95
C ALA A 36 -7.49 10.49 -0.79
N LEU A 37 -7.96 9.25 -0.90
CA LEU A 37 -8.62 8.54 0.19
C LEU A 37 -7.63 8.28 1.34
N PHE A 38 -6.37 7.93 1.03
CA PHE A 38 -5.28 7.80 1.99
C PHE A 38 -5.03 9.07 2.82
N TRP A 39 -5.10 10.27 2.22
CA TRP A 39 -4.95 11.53 2.95
C TRP A 39 -6.24 12.02 3.65
N SER A 40 -7.39 11.40 3.36
CA SER A 40 -8.70 11.88 3.81
C SER A 40 -9.20 11.20 5.10
N ASP A 41 -8.53 10.18 5.63
CA ASP A 41 -8.95 9.56 6.89
C ASP A 41 -8.45 10.41 8.08
N PRO A 42 -9.30 11.14 8.81
CA PRO A 42 -8.87 12.07 9.85
C PRO A 42 -8.67 11.40 11.22
N ALA A 43 -8.68 10.06 11.31
CA ALA A 43 -8.62 9.34 12.60
C ALA A 43 -7.22 9.23 13.24
N HIS A 44 -6.17 9.80 12.63
CA HIS A 44 -4.74 9.68 12.94
C HIS A 44 -4.23 10.29 14.28
N HIS A 45 -5.02 10.32 15.36
CA HIS A 45 -4.67 11.06 16.56
C HIS A 45 -3.70 10.37 17.55
N GLN A 46 -3.16 9.18 17.25
CA GLN A 46 -2.09 8.55 18.05
C GLN A 46 -1.05 7.90 17.14
N GLN A 47 -0.06 8.71 16.70
CA GLN A 47 1.16 8.31 15.95
C GLN A 47 0.98 7.07 15.08
N ALA A 48 0.37 7.22 13.90
CA ALA A 48 0.24 6.11 12.97
C ALA A 48 1.64 5.57 12.57
N PRO A 49 1.79 4.24 12.37
CA PRO A 49 3.00 3.67 11.83
C PRO A 49 3.44 4.38 10.55
N GLU A 50 4.66 4.92 10.53
CA GLU A 50 5.17 5.62 9.35
C GLU A 50 5.87 4.65 8.40
N ALA A 51 5.92 5.03 7.13
CA ALA A 51 6.38 4.18 6.04
C ALA A 51 7.87 3.76 6.17
N TRP A 52 8.69 4.59 6.84
CA TRP A 52 10.09 4.29 7.15
C TRP A 52 10.27 3.37 8.36
N MET A 53 9.21 3.12 9.14
CA MET A 53 9.31 2.29 10.33
C MET A 53 9.51 0.83 9.94
N THR A 54 10.35 0.13 10.69
CA THR A 54 10.54 -1.31 10.54
C THR A 54 9.51 -2.07 11.41
N PRO A 55 9.12 -3.30 11.04
CA PRO A 55 8.24 -4.13 11.87
C PRO A 55 8.76 -4.29 13.31
N ASP A 56 10.08 -4.46 13.49
CA ASP A 56 10.72 -4.49 14.81
C ASP A 56 10.56 -3.19 15.61
N TYR A 57 10.56 -2.03 14.94
CA TYR A 57 10.39 -0.75 15.60
C TYR A 57 8.94 -0.56 16.05
N ILE A 58 7.98 -0.92 15.18
CA ILE A 58 6.54 -0.89 15.45
C ILE A 58 6.18 -1.86 16.59
N ALA A 59 6.74 -3.07 16.56
CA ALA A 59 6.62 -4.06 17.62
C ALA A 59 7.03 -3.46 18.97
N ARG A 60 8.15 -2.74 18.99
CA ARG A 60 8.68 -2.11 20.20
C ARG A 60 7.85 -0.93 20.69
N SER A 61 7.32 -0.09 19.79
CA SER A 61 6.50 1.06 20.19
C SER A 61 5.11 0.64 20.69
N TRP A 62 4.52 -0.42 20.13
CA TRP A 62 3.25 -0.98 20.60
C TRP A 62 3.38 -2.09 21.65
N HIS A 63 4.61 -2.46 22.04
CA HIS A 63 4.90 -3.55 22.98
C HIS A 63 4.26 -4.88 22.57
N VAL A 64 4.31 -5.20 21.29
CA VAL A 64 3.86 -6.46 20.71
C VAL A 64 5.04 -7.24 20.16
N ASP A 65 4.89 -8.56 19.99
CA ASP A 65 5.92 -9.39 19.36
C ASP A 65 6.02 -9.07 17.85
N VAL A 66 7.23 -9.16 17.29
CA VAL A 66 7.46 -8.87 15.87
C VAL A 66 6.72 -9.85 14.97
N GLU A 67 6.56 -11.10 15.41
CA GLU A 67 5.78 -12.13 14.72
C GLU A 67 4.30 -11.77 14.66
N ALA A 68 3.77 -11.05 15.65
CA ALA A 68 2.40 -10.54 15.61
C ALA A 68 2.25 -9.43 14.57
N VAL A 69 3.25 -8.55 14.44
CA VAL A 69 3.30 -7.51 13.40
C VAL A 69 3.37 -8.13 12.00
N ASP A 70 4.25 -9.12 11.81
CA ASP A 70 4.38 -9.86 10.54
C ASP A 70 3.08 -10.61 10.19
N ALA A 71 2.42 -11.23 11.17
CA ALA A 71 1.11 -11.86 10.99
C ALA A 71 0.01 -10.86 10.57
N ILE A 72 -0.01 -9.66 11.15
CA ILE A 72 -0.96 -8.59 10.77
C ILE A 72 -0.70 -8.10 9.35
N LEU A 73 0.58 -7.98 8.96
CA LEU A 73 0.98 -7.64 7.58
C LEU A 73 0.62 -8.76 6.59
N GLY A 74 0.47 -9.99 7.07
CA GLY A 74 0.17 -11.19 6.27
C GLY A 74 1.43 -11.77 5.62
N ILE A 75 2.58 -11.60 6.26
CA ILE A 75 3.89 -12.10 5.82
C ILE A 75 4.43 -13.08 6.86
N GLU A 76 5.21 -14.08 6.41
CA GLU A 76 5.83 -15.04 7.34
C GLU A 76 7.06 -14.48 8.03
N ASP A 77 7.84 -13.66 7.34
CA ASP A 77 9.08 -13.05 7.85
C ASP A 77 9.45 -11.85 6.98
N ALA A 78 9.36 -10.64 7.56
CA ALA A 78 9.69 -9.42 6.85
C ALA A 78 11.14 -9.35 6.37
N ARG A 79 12.09 -9.90 7.15
CA ARG A 79 13.52 -9.86 6.81
C ARG A 79 13.82 -10.75 5.61
N LYS A 80 13.22 -11.94 5.57
CA LYS A 80 13.33 -12.85 4.43
C LYS A 80 12.69 -12.31 3.15
N LEU A 81 11.59 -11.54 3.28
CA LEU A 81 10.88 -11.01 2.12
C LEU A 81 11.68 -9.93 1.38
N VAL A 82 12.35 -9.05 2.13
CA VAL A 82 13.13 -7.94 1.57
C VAL A 82 14.60 -8.35 1.30
N ASP A 83 15.06 -9.43 1.92
CA ASP A 83 16.48 -9.85 1.96
C ASP A 83 17.36 -8.76 2.61
N ASP A 84 16.83 -8.15 3.68
CA ASP A 84 17.48 -7.10 4.47
C ASP A 84 17.25 -7.39 5.97
N ASP A 85 18.23 -7.03 6.79
CA ASP A 85 18.19 -7.16 8.24
C ASP A 85 17.24 -6.13 8.88
N ARG A 86 16.92 -5.04 8.16
CA ARG A 86 16.02 -3.96 8.60
C ARG A 86 15.00 -3.57 7.52
N PRO A 87 14.03 -4.44 7.21
CA PRO A 87 13.00 -4.14 6.21
C PRO A 87 12.11 -3.00 6.69
N THR A 88 12.04 -1.90 5.94
CA THR A 88 11.05 -0.83 6.17
C THR A 88 9.70 -1.24 5.62
N LEU A 89 8.61 -0.66 6.12
CA LEU A 89 7.28 -0.89 5.55
C LEU A 89 7.24 -0.53 4.05
N GLU A 90 7.99 0.47 3.60
CA GLU A 90 8.14 0.80 2.18
C GLU A 90 8.75 -0.32 1.35
N ALA A 91 9.84 -0.92 1.84
CA ALA A 91 10.50 -2.01 1.14
C ALA A 91 9.62 -3.27 1.08
N ILE A 92 8.89 -3.54 2.16
CA ILE A 92 7.91 -4.64 2.23
C ILE A 92 6.77 -4.37 1.23
N ALA A 93 6.25 -3.14 1.18
CA ALA A 93 5.21 -2.73 0.26
C ALA A 93 5.63 -2.88 -1.22
N GLU A 94 6.85 -2.47 -1.54
CA GLU A 94 7.44 -2.59 -2.87
C GLU A 94 7.57 -4.07 -3.28
N LYS A 95 8.00 -4.96 -2.38
CA LYS A 95 8.09 -6.40 -2.65
C LYS A 95 6.74 -7.07 -2.85
N LEU A 96 5.71 -6.59 -2.15
CA LEU A 96 4.35 -7.11 -2.24
C LEU A 96 3.56 -6.50 -3.41
N ASP A 97 4.13 -5.53 -4.14
CA ASP A 97 3.45 -4.70 -5.15
C ASP A 97 2.15 -4.07 -4.61
N VAL A 98 2.15 -3.72 -3.32
CA VAL A 98 1.03 -3.08 -2.62
C VAL A 98 1.43 -1.67 -2.16
N PRO A 99 0.48 -0.74 -2.03
CA PRO A 99 0.75 0.53 -1.36
C PRO A 99 1.16 0.32 0.11
N VAL A 100 2.21 1.03 0.57
CA VAL A 100 2.61 1.03 1.99
C VAL A 100 1.49 1.49 2.92
N ALA A 101 0.60 2.34 2.42
CA ALA A 101 -0.63 2.76 3.09
C ALA A 101 -1.54 1.59 3.47
N ASP A 102 -1.66 0.56 2.62
CA ASP A 102 -2.51 -0.59 2.89
C ASP A 102 -1.90 -1.46 4.02
N LEU A 103 -0.57 -1.51 4.08
CA LEU A 103 0.15 -2.15 5.18
C LEU A 103 -0.04 -1.38 6.49
N ILE A 104 0.07 -0.05 6.45
CA ILE A 104 -0.19 0.81 7.61
C ILE A 104 -1.63 0.66 8.09
N ALA A 105 -2.62 0.62 7.18
CA ALA A 105 -4.01 0.42 7.53
C ALA A 105 -4.29 -0.96 8.14
N LYS A 106 -3.66 -2.02 7.62
CA LYS A 106 -3.71 -3.36 8.23
C LYS A 106 -3.14 -3.34 9.65
N LEU A 107 -2.00 -2.69 9.82
CA LEU A 107 -1.36 -2.53 11.13
C LEU A 107 -2.25 -1.75 12.09
N ASP A 108 -2.82 -0.63 11.67
CA ASP A 108 -3.72 0.16 12.51
C ASP A 108 -4.98 -0.62 12.92
N ALA A 109 -5.54 -1.42 12.01
CA ALA A 109 -6.68 -2.28 12.31
C ALA A 109 -6.33 -3.49 13.21
N GLY A 110 -5.10 -4.01 13.11
CA GLY A 110 -4.65 -5.20 13.84
C GLY A 110 -3.96 -4.91 15.17
N LEU A 111 -3.39 -3.71 15.33
CA LEU A 111 -2.70 -3.30 16.54
C LEU A 111 -3.72 -2.94 17.64
N PRO A 112 -3.42 -3.26 18.91
CA PRO A 112 -4.27 -2.88 20.01
C PRO A 112 -4.31 -1.34 20.15
N GLN A 113 -5.51 -0.77 20.03
CA GLN A 113 -5.82 0.67 20.15
C GLN A 113 -5.58 1.24 21.57
N THR A 114 -5.02 0.45 22.46
CA THR A 114 -4.64 0.84 23.83
C THR A 114 -3.31 0.18 24.14
N PRO A 115 -2.21 0.95 24.24
CA PRO A 115 -0.96 0.43 24.75
C PRO A 115 -1.23 -0.20 26.14
N PRO A 116 -0.80 -1.44 26.42
CA PRO A 116 -0.93 -1.99 27.75
C PRO A 116 -0.26 -1.02 28.73
N ARG A 117 -1.07 -0.47 29.65
CA ARG A 117 -0.67 0.54 30.62
C ARG A 117 0.55 0.00 31.37
N SER A 118 1.69 0.66 31.24
CA SER A 118 2.94 0.28 31.89
C SER A 118 2.69 0.00 33.37
N PRO A 119 3.09 -1.16 33.93
CA PRO A 119 3.11 -1.31 35.37
C PRO A 119 4.15 -0.33 35.92
N GLN A 120 3.70 0.58 36.78
CA GLN A 120 4.55 1.49 37.56
C GLN A 120 5.38 0.71 38.58
#